data_AF-A0A958C7H7-F1
#
_entry.id   AF-A0A958C7H7-F1
#
_cell.length_a   1.000
_cell.length_b   1.000
_cell.length_c   1.000
_cell.angle_alpha   90.00
_cell.angle_beta   90.00
_cell.angle_gamma   90.00
#
_symmetry.space_group_name_H-M   'P 1'
#
loop_
_entity.id
_entity.type
_entity.pdbx_description
1 polymer ?
#
loop_
_entity_poly.entity_id
_entity_poly.type
_entity_poly.pdbx_seq_one_letter_code
_entity_poly.pdbx_strand_id
1 'polypeptide(L)'
;MKRTSPFSWMTPVTTGLIGGVVALFLCLVGIVEASLGRYVITGIVTMGQVFVLAVYAIFAMQAAQKAAPGQDEKPAPFRTLASGAISGLMISVVLAIFVLLGQQIDLRAVFIHATPVLYDLLTFGLGVPQGIFVLLGFGILMGVLFGAMALLPSALRRSLGAGLIAVPLVAVIYSSLFSGRGLSAFQALAVFVVVGLALFLWGRYQQPVRARANALPARQQRSMRLGLWVVAILFVLALPALGTYPSEVLVITGIFVLMGLGLNIVVGYAGLLDLGYVAFFAIGAYVMAILTSPEITWFPFSGNFWIALPFAVLAATLAGVILGIPVLNMRGDYLAIVTLGFGEIIRLVALSDWLKPLIGGSNGITQIPKPVVFGFSFDNPQKLYYIVVIGCVIAAFIATRLKYSRLGRNWMAIREDEDVAQAMGIDLVRNKLMAFATGAALSGLAGALFATKLTSIYPHSFNLLVSINVLAVIIVGGLGS
;
A
#
# COMPACT_ATOMS: atom_id res chain seq x y z
N MET A 1 39.31 16.19 -6.51
CA MET A 1 39.70 15.02 -7.32
C MET A 1 39.24 13.73 -6.61
N LYS A 2 38.13 13.12 -7.04
CA LYS A 2 37.79 11.76 -6.57
C LYS A 2 38.74 10.79 -7.29
N ARG A 3 39.67 10.17 -6.56
CA ARG A 3 40.50 9.07 -7.09
C ARG A 3 39.55 7.97 -7.60
N THR A 4 39.44 7.81 -8.90
CA THR A 4 38.83 6.63 -9.51
C THR A 4 39.74 5.46 -9.20
N SER A 5 39.29 4.55 -8.32
CA SER A 5 39.98 3.29 -8.07
C SER A 5 40.15 2.54 -9.40
N PRO A 6 41.31 1.92 -9.68
CA PRO A 6 41.48 1.12 -10.88
C PRO A 6 40.41 0.02 -10.93
N PHE A 7 39.84 -0.20 -12.12
CA PHE A 7 38.83 -1.23 -12.36
C PHE A 7 39.36 -2.59 -11.89
N SER A 8 38.62 -3.24 -10.98
CA SER A 8 38.96 -4.55 -10.44
C SER A 8 37.93 -5.58 -10.88
N TRP A 9 38.38 -6.70 -11.44
CA TRP A 9 37.51 -7.84 -11.76
C TRP A 9 36.89 -8.51 -10.52
N MET A 10 37.31 -8.11 -9.32
CA MET A 10 36.74 -8.59 -8.07
C MET A 10 35.40 -7.91 -7.73
N THR A 11 35.12 -6.71 -8.27
CA THR A 11 33.84 -6.03 -7.98
C THR A 11 32.62 -6.68 -8.66
N PRO A 12 32.67 -7.14 -9.93
CA PRO A 12 31.57 -7.90 -10.52
C PRO A 12 31.34 -9.25 -9.84
N VAL A 13 32.41 -9.93 -9.42
CA VAL A 13 32.34 -11.22 -8.71
C VAL A 13 31.65 -11.06 -7.36
N THR A 14 32.11 -10.10 -6.54
CA THR A 14 31.50 -9.85 -5.22
C THR A 14 30.04 -9.38 -5.34
N THR A 15 29.74 -8.52 -6.32
CA THR A 15 28.36 -8.06 -6.60
C THR A 15 27.47 -9.25 -7.00
N GLY A 16 27.97 -10.15 -7.85
CA GLY A 16 27.26 -11.37 -8.25
C GLY A 16 27.06 -12.38 -7.13
N LEU A 17 28.05 -12.57 -6.25
CA LEU A 17 27.93 -13.44 -5.07
C LEU A 17 26.86 -12.91 -4.10
N ILE A 18 26.86 -11.62 -3.81
CA ILE A 18 25.82 -10.99 -2.99
C ILE A 18 24.44 -11.19 -3.64
N GLY A 19 24.34 -10.99 -4.95
CA GLY A 19 23.11 -11.27 -5.71
C GLY A 19 22.68 -12.73 -5.59
N GLY A 20 23.62 -13.68 -5.67
CA GLY A 20 23.34 -15.11 -5.50
C GLY A 20 22.78 -15.44 -4.12
N VAL A 21 23.36 -14.86 -3.06
CA VAL A 21 22.85 -15.01 -1.68
C VAL A 21 21.45 -14.42 -1.54
N VAL A 22 21.19 -13.26 -2.15
CA VAL A 22 19.85 -12.64 -2.15
C VAL A 22 18.83 -13.52 -2.90
N ALA A 23 19.19 -14.05 -4.07
CA ALA A 23 18.32 -14.96 -4.82
C ALA A 23 18.01 -16.23 -4.00
N LEU A 24 19.03 -16.82 -3.40
CA LEU A 24 18.90 -17.99 -2.52
C LEU A 24 18.00 -17.69 -1.32
N PHE A 25 18.17 -16.52 -0.69
CA PHE A 25 17.30 -16.09 0.40
C PHE A 25 15.84 -15.94 -0.04
N LEU A 26 15.57 -15.31 -1.18
CA LEU A 26 14.20 -15.18 -1.72
C LEU A 26 13.54 -16.55 -1.98
N CYS A 27 14.33 -17.52 -2.46
CA CYS A 27 13.89 -18.89 -2.64
C CYS A 27 13.57 -19.57 -1.30
N LEU A 28 14.46 -19.46 -0.31
CA LEU A 28 14.34 -20.14 1.00
C LEU A 28 13.28 -19.53 1.93
N VAL A 29 12.95 -18.24 1.78
CA VAL A 29 11.83 -17.60 2.50
C VAL A 29 10.48 -18.05 1.92
N GLY A 30 10.46 -18.72 0.76
CA GLY A 30 9.25 -19.23 0.12
C GLY A 30 8.50 -18.20 -0.73
N ILE A 31 9.03 -16.98 -0.90
CA ILE A 31 8.40 -15.93 -1.73
C ILE A 31 8.26 -16.39 -3.18
N VAL A 32 9.29 -17.07 -3.71
CA VAL A 32 9.32 -17.55 -5.09
C VAL A 32 8.26 -18.63 -5.31
N GLU A 33 8.21 -19.64 -4.43
CA GLU A 33 7.27 -20.76 -4.51
C GLU A 33 5.81 -20.31 -4.28
N ALA A 34 5.57 -19.52 -3.22
CA ALA A 34 4.23 -18.99 -2.91
C ALA A 34 3.65 -18.12 -4.04
N SER A 35 4.51 -17.55 -4.88
CA SER A 35 4.12 -16.68 -6.00
C SER A 35 4.02 -17.40 -7.35
N LEU A 36 4.19 -18.72 -7.39
CA LEU A 36 4.09 -19.49 -8.64
C LEU A 36 2.68 -19.50 -9.22
N GLY A 37 1.66 -19.52 -8.35
CA GLY A 37 0.25 -19.49 -8.76
C GLY A 37 -0.21 -18.15 -9.34
N ARG A 38 0.64 -17.11 -9.35
CA ARG A 38 0.33 -15.78 -9.88
C ARG A 38 1.10 -15.54 -11.17
N TYR A 39 0.40 -15.54 -12.30
CA TYR A 39 1.01 -15.23 -13.60
C TYR A 39 1.16 -13.72 -13.80
N VAL A 40 2.35 -13.30 -14.25
CA VAL A 40 2.57 -11.95 -14.77
C VAL A 40 2.15 -11.88 -16.22
N ILE A 41 2.63 -12.85 -17.01
CA ILE A 41 2.22 -13.07 -18.39
C ILE A 41 1.58 -14.44 -18.45
N THR A 42 0.29 -14.49 -18.80
CA THR A 42 -0.53 -15.71 -18.75
C THR A 42 0.13 -16.81 -19.58
N GLY A 43 0.48 -17.92 -18.92
CA GLY A 43 1.09 -19.09 -19.55
C GLY A 43 2.57 -18.96 -19.92
N ILE A 44 3.24 -17.84 -19.59
CA ILE A 44 4.66 -17.63 -19.94
C ILE A 44 5.53 -17.35 -18.72
N VAL A 45 5.17 -16.35 -17.91
CA VAL A 45 6.02 -15.88 -16.80
C VAL A 45 5.22 -15.80 -15.50
N THR A 46 5.70 -16.47 -14.46
CA THR A 46 5.12 -16.41 -13.11
C THR A 46 5.77 -15.32 -12.27
N MET A 47 5.08 -14.86 -11.22
CA MET A 47 5.64 -13.87 -10.30
C MET A 47 6.87 -14.37 -9.57
N GLY A 48 6.91 -15.66 -9.24
CA GLY A 48 8.11 -16.31 -8.68
C GLY A 48 9.34 -16.12 -9.58
N GLN A 49 9.19 -16.37 -10.89
CA GLN A 49 10.27 -16.18 -11.87
C GLN A 49 10.67 -14.70 -12.00
N VAL A 50 9.73 -13.75 -11.88
CA VAL A 50 10.05 -12.32 -11.89
C VAL A 50 10.90 -11.91 -10.69
N PHE A 51 10.65 -12.45 -9.49
CA PHE A 51 11.50 -12.15 -8.33
C PHE A 51 12.94 -12.60 -8.54
N VAL A 52 13.15 -13.79 -9.11
CA VAL A 52 14.50 -14.28 -9.44
C VAL A 52 15.14 -13.41 -10.53
N LEU A 53 14.41 -13.11 -11.61
CA LEU A 53 14.86 -12.22 -12.68
C LEU A 53 15.21 -10.81 -12.20
N ALA A 54 14.48 -10.27 -11.22
CA ALA A 54 14.76 -8.96 -10.63
C ALA A 54 16.14 -8.92 -9.95
N VAL A 55 16.57 -10.01 -9.33
CA VAL A 55 17.92 -10.11 -8.75
C VAL A 55 18.98 -10.05 -9.85
N TYR A 56 18.82 -10.80 -10.94
CA TYR A 56 19.72 -10.70 -12.10
C TYR A 56 19.76 -9.27 -12.65
N ALA A 57 18.59 -8.62 -12.80
CA ALA A 57 18.50 -7.26 -13.31
C ALA A 57 19.25 -6.25 -12.43
N ILE A 58 19.02 -6.26 -11.12
CA ILE A 58 19.59 -5.30 -10.18
C ILE A 58 21.11 -5.48 -10.09
N PHE A 59 21.59 -6.70 -9.82
CA PHE A 59 23.01 -6.94 -9.54
C PHE A 59 23.86 -6.91 -10.81
N ALA A 60 23.37 -7.42 -11.95
CA ALA A 60 24.10 -7.31 -13.22
C ALA A 60 24.19 -5.86 -13.71
N MET A 61 23.11 -5.06 -13.55
CA MET A 61 23.18 -3.62 -13.86
C MET A 61 24.12 -2.86 -12.94
N GLN A 62 24.12 -3.15 -11.63
CA GLN A 62 25.03 -2.50 -10.69
C GLN A 62 26.49 -2.84 -10.99
N ALA A 63 26.79 -4.10 -11.29
CA ALA A 63 28.14 -4.53 -11.70
C ALA A 63 28.58 -3.81 -12.99
N ALA A 64 27.69 -3.76 -14.00
CA ALA A 64 27.95 -3.07 -15.26
C ALA A 64 28.11 -1.55 -15.11
N GLN A 65 27.34 -0.91 -14.22
CA GLN A 65 27.47 0.53 -13.94
C GLN A 65 28.75 0.87 -13.18
N LYS A 66 29.19 0.02 -12.25
CA LYS A 66 30.48 0.18 -11.56
C LYS A 66 31.68 -0.07 -12.50
N ALA A 67 31.48 -0.88 -13.53
CA ALA A 67 32.46 -1.15 -14.59
C ALA A 67 32.45 -0.11 -15.72
N ALA A 68 31.38 0.68 -15.84
CA ALA A 68 31.28 1.72 -16.85
C ALA A 68 32.24 2.87 -16.52
N PRO A 69 33.02 3.36 -17.50
CA PRO A 69 33.93 4.48 -17.27
C PRO A 69 33.20 5.74 -16.79
N GLY A 70 33.92 6.58 -16.04
CA GLY A 70 33.45 7.93 -15.68
C GLY A 70 33.19 8.79 -16.92
N GLN A 71 32.47 9.91 -16.76
CA GLN A 71 31.99 10.77 -17.85
C GLN A 71 33.06 11.23 -18.88
N ASP A 72 34.35 11.10 -18.57
CA ASP A 72 35.48 11.56 -19.41
C ASP A 72 36.22 10.43 -20.17
N GLU A 73 35.91 9.14 -19.95
CA GLU A 73 36.56 8.01 -20.63
C GLU A 73 35.65 7.36 -21.68
N LYS A 74 36.23 6.97 -22.83
CA LYS A 74 35.49 6.29 -23.92
C LYS A 74 34.78 5.04 -23.36
N PRO A 75 33.50 4.81 -23.69
CA PRO A 75 32.79 3.62 -23.24
C PRO A 75 33.54 2.38 -23.72
N ALA A 76 33.93 1.51 -22.79
CA ALA A 76 34.50 0.20 -23.10
C ALA A 76 33.37 -0.84 -23.05
N PRO A 77 32.59 -1.03 -24.14
CA PRO A 77 31.41 -1.89 -24.14
C PRO A 77 31.72 -3.33 -23.73
N PHE A 78 32.92 -3.80 -24.08
CA PHE A 78 33.38 -5.13 -23.68
C PHE A 78 33.49 -5.29 -22.16
N ARG A 79 34.06 -4.30 -21.46
CA ARG A 79 34.24 -4.37 -19.99
C ARG A 79 32.90 -4.36 -19.26
N THR A 80 31.96 -3.52 -19.70
CA THR A 80 30.62 -3.44 -19.10
C THR A 80 29.82 -4.72 -19.34
N LEU A 81 29.84 -5.28 -20.56
CA LEU A 81 29.14 -6.52 -20.87
C LEU A 81 29.76 -7.72 -20.13
N ALA A 82 31.08 -7.81 -20.10
CA ALA A 82 31.79 -8.86 -19.37
C ALA A 82 31.52 -8.79 -17.86
N SER A 83 31.50 -7.60 -17.27
CA SER A 83 31.16 -7.44 -15.85
C SER A 83 29.72 -7.87 -15.52
N GLY A 84 28.75 -7.56 -16.41
CA GLY A 84 27.38 -8.03 -16.27
C GLY A 84 27.28 -9.55 -16.39
N ALA A 85 27.96 -10.14 -17.38
CA ALA A 85 28.03 -11.58 -17.60
C ALA A 85 28.62 -12.32 -16.39
N ILE A 86 29.73 -11.83 -15.83
CA ILE A 86 30.39 -12.42 -14.65
C ILE A 86 29.45 -12.35 -13.43
N SER A 87 28.81 -11.20 -13.21
CA SER A 87 27.85 -11.05 -12.11
C SER A 87 26.67 -12.01 -12.26
N GLY A 88 26.10 -12.13 -13.46
CA GLY A 88 25.00 -13.06 -13.74
C GLY A 88 25.41 -14.53 -13.58
N LEU A 89 26.60 -14.88 -14.04
CA LEU A 89 27.17 -16.22 -13.86
C LEU A 89 27.31 -16.57 -12.37
N MET A 90 27.86 -15.66 -11.55
CA MET A 90 28.01 -15.88 -10.10
C MET A 90 26.67 -16.08 -9.39
N ILE A 91 25.62 -15.36 -9.77
CA ILE A 91 24.26 -15.58 -9.23
C ILE A 91 23.80 -17.01 -9.55
N SER A 92 23.95 -17.44 -10.80
CA SER A 92 23.58 -18.81 -11.22
C SER A 92 24.43 -19.89 -10.56
N VAL A 93 25.72 -19.64 -10.30
CA VAL A 93 26.58 -20.60 -9.60
C VAL A 93 26.09 -20.85 -8.17
N VAL A 94 25.72 -19.80 -7.44
CA VAL A 94 25.17 -19.96 -6.08
C VAL A 94 23.87 -20.77 -6.09
N LEU A 95 22.97 -20.48 -7.03
CA LEU A 95 21.72 -21.25 -7.18
C LEU A 95 21.97 -22.69 -7.63
N ALA A 96 22.95 -22.93 -8.51
CA ALA A 96 23.33 -24.28 -8.94
C ALA A 96 23.90 -25.11 -7.79
N ILE A 97 24.76 -24.52 -6.94
CA ILE A 97 25.28 -25.18 -5.73
C ILE A 97 24.12 -25.56 -4.80
N PHE A 98 23.14 -24.68 -4.64
CA PHE A 98 21.95 -24.97 -3.83
C PHE A 98 21.15 -26.15 -4.37
N VAL A 99 20.89 -26.21 -5.69
CA VAL A 99 20.17 -27.34 -6.31
C VAL A 99 20.96 -28.65 -6.15
N LEU A 100 22.29 -28.62 -6.30
CA LEU A 100 23.15 -29.80 -6.12
C LEU A 100 23.12 -30.31 -4.67
N LEU A 101 23.23 -29.40 -3.70
CA LEU A 101 23.15 -29.74 -2.28
C LEU A 101 21.78 -30.31 -1.91
N GLY A 102 20.71 -29.75 -2.49
CA GLY A 102 19.34 -30.21 -2.27
C GLY A 102 19.03 -31.61 -2.79
N GLN A 103 19.84 -32.14 -3.72
CA GLN A 103 19.73 -33.54 -4.14
C GLN A 103 20.46 -34.52 -3.22
N GLN A 104 21.54 -34.08 -2.58
CA GLN A 104 22.40 -34.95 -1.76
C GLN A 104 21.99 -34.94 -0.29
N ILE A 105 21.43 -33.81 0.17
CA ILE A 105 21.08 -33.56 1.56
C ILE A 105 19.60 -33.18 1.59
N ASP A 106 18.86 -33.73 2.54
CA ASP A 106 17.47 -33.32 2.80
C ASP A 106 17.45 -31.94 3.46
N LEU A 107 17.64 -30.90 2.64
CA LEU A 107 17.64 -29.51 3.07
C LEU A 107 16.29 -29.08 3.65
N ARG A 108 15.21 -29.82 3.40
CA ARG A 108 13.88 -29.52 3.91
C ARG A 108 13.80 -29.58 5.44
N ALA A 109 14.64 -30.39 6.07
CA ALA A 109 14.73 -30.49 7.52
C ALA A 109 15.17 -29.17 8.19
N VAL A 110 15.94 -28.34 7.48
CA VAL A 110 16.41 -27.04 7.95
C VAL A 110 15.63 -25.89 7.31
N PHE A 111 15.29 -26.02 6.02
CA PHE A 111 14.60 -25.02 5.24
C PHE A 111 13.30 -25.59 4.66
N ILE A 112 12.17 -25.28 5.28
CA ILE A 112 10.84 -25.83 4.93
C ILE A 112 10.47 -25.61 3.45
N HIS A 113 10.95 -24.51 2.84
CA HIS A 113 10.70 -24.12 1.45
C HIS A 113 11.71 -24.67 0.43
N ALA A 114 12.66 -25.50 0.85
CA ALA A 114 13.56 -26.23 -0.06
C ALA A 114 12.82 -27.44 -0.66
N THR A 115 11.78 -27.16 -1.46
CA THR A 115 10.87 -28.18 -2.00
C THR A 115 11.32 -28.68 -3.38
N PRO A 116 10.86 -29.88 -3.80
CA PRO A 116 11.08 -30.37 -5.16
C PRO A 116 10.57 -29.40 -6.24
N VAL A 117 9.45 -28.72 -5.99
CA VAL A 117 8.85 -27.73 -6.91
C VAL A 117 9.80 -26.57 -7.16
N LEU A 118 10.51 -26.10 -6.12
CA LEU A 118 11.51 -25.05 -6.25
C LEU A 118 12.72 -25.51 -7.08
N TYR A 119 13.18 -26.75 -6.88
CA TYR A 119 14.28 -27.31 -7.67
C TYR A 119 13.90 -27.49 -9.13
N ASP A 120 12.69 -27.97 -9.41
CA ASP A 120 12.16 -28.08 -10.78
C ASP A 120 12.04 -26.72 -11.46
N LEU A 121 11.63 -25.68 -10.72
CA LEU A 121 11.62 -24.30 -11.21
C LEU A 121 13.02 -23.83 -11.59
N LEU A 122 14.01 -23.96 -10.69
CA LEU A 122 15.38 -23.50 -10.92
C LEU A 122 16.08 -24.27 -12.05
N THR A 123 15.67 -25.51 -12.30
CA THR A 123 16.18 -26.36 -13.37
C THR A 123 15.37 -26.28 -14.67
N PHE A 124 14.37 -25.39 -14.73
CA PHE A 124 13.46 -25.24 -15.87
C PHE A 124 12.73 -26.53 -16.26
N GLY A 125 12.54 -27.46 -15.32
CA GLY A 125 11.90 -28.76 -15.55
C GLY A 125 12.73 -29.76 -16.36
N LEU A 126 14.01 -29.47 -16.63
CA LEU A 126 14.90 -30.30 -17.47
C LEU A 126 15.73 -31.31 -16.63
N GLY A 127 15.39 -31.50 -15.36
CA GLY A 127 16.16 -32.31 -14.42
C GLY A 127 17.50 -31.66 -14.03
N VAL A 128 18.18 -32.19 -13.03
CA VAL A 128 19.31 -31.49 -12.38
C VAL A 128 20.56 -31.35 -13.26
N PRO A 129 21.05 -32.40 -13.95
CA PRO A 129 22.28 -32.26 -14.75
C PRO A 129 22.13 -31.26 -15.89
N GLN A 130 21.04 -31.33 -16.66
CA GLN A 130 20.78 -30.43 -17.79
C GLN A 130 20.33 -29.04 -17.30
N GLY A 131 19.50 -29.00 -16.25
CA GLY A 131 19.01 -27.76 -15.66
C GLY A 131 20.11 -26.85 -15.12
N ILE A 132 21.18 -27.39 -14.54
CA ILE A 132 22.32 -26.59 -14.08
C ILE A 132 23.04 -25.90 -15.24
N PHE A 133 23.28 -26.60 -16.35
CA PHE A 133 23.90 -26.00 -17.53
C PHE A 133 23.02 -24.89 -18.11
N VAL A 134 21.70 -25.12 -18.18
CA VAL A 134 20.73 -24.12 -18.63
C VAL A 134 20.71 -22.93 -17.68
N LEU A 135 20.76 -23.14 -16.37
CA LEU A 135 20.77 -22.07 -15.36
C LEU A 135 22.03 -21.21 -15.44
N LEU A 136 23.21 -21.82 -15.63
CA LEU A 136 24.46 -21.09 -15.83
C LEU A 136 24.43 -20.27 -17.13
N GLY A 137 23.99 -20.87 -18.24
CA GLY A 137 23.84 -20.19 -19.52
C GLY A 137 22.82 -19.04 -19.45
N PHE A 138 21.70 -19.26 -18.77
CA PHE A 138 20.67 -18.25 -18.52
C PHE A 138 21.23 -17.07 -17.72
N GLY A 139 22.05 -17.34 -16.70
CA GLY A 139 22.69 -16.28 -15.90
C GLY A 139 23.63 -15.41 -16.71
N ILE A 140 24.43 -16.01 -17.60
CA ILE A 140 25.29 -15.28 -18.52
C ILE A 140 24.43 -14.41 -19.46
N LEU A 141 23.40 -14.99 -20.07
CA LEU A 141 22.52 -14.29 -21.02
C LEU A 141 21.84 -13.09 -20.35
N MET A 142 21.20 -13.30 -19.19
CA MET A 142 20.56 -12.23 -18.43
C MET A 142 21.57 -11.18 -17.94
N GLY A 143 22.76 -11.62 -17.52
CA GLY A 143 23.86 -10.74 -17.12
C GLY A 143 24.33 -9.83 -18.26
N VAL A 144 24.46 -10.37 -19.48
CA VAL A 144 24.79 -9.60 -20.70
C VAL A 144 23.64 -8.66 -21.07
N LEU A 145 22.39 -9.13 -21.04
CA LEU A 145 21.21 -8.34 -21.41
C LEU A 145 21.04 -7.12 -20.49
N PHE A 146 21.05 -7.34 -19.18
CA PHE A 146 20.94 -6.25 -18.21
C PHE A 146 22.22 -5.41 -18.13
N GLY A 147 23.39 -6.00 -18.36
CA GLY A 147 24.65 -5.27 -18.52
C GLY A 147 24.65 -4.33 -19.72
N ALA A 148 24.03 -4.73 -20.84
CA ALA A 148 23.88 -3.91 -22.03
C ALA A 148 22.99 -2.68 -21.77
N MET A 149 21.99 -2.79 -20.88
CA MET A 149 21.17 -1.65 -20.48
C MET A 149 21.99 -0.55 -19.80
N ALA A 150 23.16 -0.86 -19.21
CA ALA A 150 24.05 0.13 -18.61
C ALA A 150 24.72 1.05 -19.66
N LEU A 151 24.88 0.58 -20.91
CA LEU A 151 25.45 1.32 -22.03
C LEU A 151 24.49 2.36 -22.62
N LEU A 152 23.19 2.25 -22.34
CA LEU A 152 22.19 3.15 -22.87
C LEU A 152 22.25 4.53 -22.19
N PRO A 153 21.87 5.61 -22.91
CA PRO A 153 21.74 6.94 -22.33
C PRO A 153 20.87 6.93 -21.08
N SER A 154 21.22 7.76 -20.08
CA SER A 154 20.55 7.78 -18.77
C SER A 154 19.02 7.94 -18.85
N ALA A 155 18.53 8.69 -19.83
CA ALA A 155 17.10 8.87 -20.09
C ALA A 155 16.43 7.56 -20.56
N LEU A 156 17.04 6.84 -21.50
CA LEU A 156 16.49 5.60 -22.05
C LEU A 156 16.62 4.45 -21.05
N ARG A 157 17.73 4.39 -20.31
CA ARG A 157 17.93 3.41 -19.24
C ARG A 157 16.87 3.52 -18.14
N ARG A 158 16.56 4.75 -17.69
CA ARG A 158 15.50 5.00 -16.68
C ARG A 158 14.14 4.60 -17.21
N SER A 159 13.84 4.94 -18.47
CA SER A 159 12.59 4.57 -19.14
C SER A 159 12.39 3.06 -19.25
N LEU A 160 13.40 2.33 -19.75
CA LEU A 160 13.33 0.88 -19.92
C LEU A 160 13.28 0.17 -18.57
N GLY A 161 14.08 0.61 -17.60
CA GLY A 161 14.05 0.06 -16.24
C GLY A 161 12.68 0.26 -15.58
N ALA A 162 12.08 1.44 -15.74
CA ALA A 162 10.75 1.71 -15.20
C ALA A 162 9.66 0.91 -15.93
N GLY A 163 9.76 0.73 -17.25
CA GLY A 163 8.87 -0.16 -18.00
C GLY A 163 8.95 -1.61 -17.51
N LEU A 164 10.16 -2.11 -17.24
CA LEU A 164 10.40 -3.48 -16.76
C LEU A 164 9.85 -3.71 -15.34
N ILE A 165 9.88 -2.68 -14.49
CA ILE A 165 9.26 -2.67 -13.16
C ILE A 165 7.74 -2.52 -13.26
N ALA A 166 7.24 -1.74 -14.23
CA ALA A 166 5.82 -1.48 -14.39
C ALA A 166 5.02 -2.71 -14.82
N VAL A 167 5.59 -3.57 -15.68
CA VAL A 167 4.90 -4.80 -16.14
C VAL A 167 4.44 -5.69 -15.00
N PRO A 168 5.30 -6.15 -14.06
CA PRO A 168 4.85 -6.98 -12.94
C PRO A 168 3.90 -6.22 -12.01
N LEU A 169 4.13 -4.93 -11.79
CA LEU A 169 3.28 -4.11 -10.91
C LEU A 169 1.86 -3.98 -11.48
N VAL A 170 1.73 -3.67 -12.76
CA VAL A 170 0.45 -3.63 -13.47
C VAL A 170 -0.15 -5.03 -13.58
N ALA A 171 0.65 -6.08 -13.74
CA ALA A 171 0.14 -7.45 -13.74
C ALA A 171 -0.45 -7.84 -12.38
N VAL A 172 0.13 -7.42 -11.24
CA VAL A 172 -0.52 -7.60 -9.92
C VAL A 172 -1.88 -6.94 -9.93
N ILE A 173 -1.94 -5.65 -10.29
CA ILE A 173 -3.16 -4.87 -10.29
C ILE A 173 -4.21 -5.51 -11.21
N TYR A 174 -3.81 -5.90 -12.42
CA TYR A 174 -4.68 -6.55 -13.41
C TYR A 174 -5.17 -7.91 -12.92
N SER A 175 -4.30 -8.73 -12.33
CA SER A 175 -4.68 -10.05 -11.79
C SER A 175 -5.64 -9.94 -10.61
N SER A 176 -5.51 -8.88 -9.80
CA SER A 176 -6.50 -8.55 -8.77
C SER A 176 -7.82 -8.13 -9.42
N LEU A 177 -7.78 -7.23 -10.40
CA LEU A 177 -8.97 -6.69 -11.07
C LEU A 177 -9.77 -7.72 -11.89
N PHE A 178 -9.10 -8.68 -12.52
CA PHE A 178 -9.68 -9.58 -13.52
C PHE A 178 -9.49 -11.06 -13.18
N SER A 179 -10.00 -11.47 -12.01
CA SER A 179 -10.17 -12.87 -11.59
C SER A 179 -8.91 -13.75 -11.76
N GLY A 180 -7.75 -13.26 -11.32
CA GLY A 180 -6.51 -14.04 -11.26
C GLY A 180 -5.81 -14.28 -12.60
N ARG A 181 -6.26 -13.66 -13.70
CA ARG A 181 -5.58 -13.75 -14.99
C ARG A 181 -4.38 -12.80 -15.04
N GLY A 182 -3.23 -13.30 -15.49
CA GLY A 182 -2.08 -12.46 -15.83
C GLY A 182 -2.35 -11.59 -17.06
N LEU A 183 -1.42 -10.70 -17.39
CA LEU A 183 -1.48 -9.95 -18.64
C LEU A 183 -1.30 -10.90 -19.82
N SER A 184 -1.97 -10.65 -20.94
CA SER A 184 -1.58 -11.30 -22.19
C SER A 184 -0.19 -10.78 -22.63
N ALA A 185 0.54 -11.53 -23.45
CA ALA A 185 1.85 -11.10 -23.94
C ALA A 185 1.77 -9.73 -24.65
N PHE A 186 0.69 -9.49 -25.40
CA PHE A 186 0.42 -8.20 -26.04
C PHE A 186 0.15 -7.09 -25.01
N GLN A 187 -0.63 -7.36 -23.96
CA GLN A 187 -0.88 -6.38 -22.90
C GLN A 187 0.40 -6.05 -22.10
N ALA A 188 1.24 -7.05 -21.81
CA ALA A 188 2.52 -6.84 -21.13
C ALA A 188 3.46 -5.97 -21.98
N LEU A 189 3.55 -6.23 -23.30
CA LEU A 189 4.30 -5.39 -24.22
C LEU A 189 3.74 -3.97 -24.31
N ALA A 190 2.41 -3.82 -24.38
CA ALA A 190 1.75 -2.54 -24.40
C ALA A 190 2.05 -1.73 -23.14
N VAL A 191 1.98 -2.35 -21.94
CA VAL A 191 2.35 -1.70 -20.67
C VAL A 191 3.81 -1.27 -20.68
N PHE A 192 4.72 -2.14 -21.11
CA PHE A 192 6.14 -1.82 -21.18
C PHE A 192 6.41 -0.60 -22.07
N VAL A 193 5.84 -0.60 -23.28
CA VAL A 193 6.03 0.48 -24.27
C VAL A 193 5.35 1.76 -23.82
N VAL A 194 4.08 1.70 -23.37
CA VAL A 194 3.33 2.89 -22.95
C VAL A 194 3.95 3.53 -21.72
N VAL A 195 4.27 2.75 -20.69
CA VAL A 195 4.86 3.31 -19.45
C VAL A 195 6.28 3.79 -19.70
N GLY A 196 7.09 3.04 -20.45
CA GLY A 196 8.42 3.47 -20.85
C GLY A 196 8.37 4.78 -21.63
N LEU A 197 7.56 4.84 -22.70
CA LEU A 197 7.43 6.02 -23.54
C LEU A 197 6.85 7.21 -22.76
N ALA A 198 5.85 7.01 -21.91
CA ALA A 198 5.29 8.05 -21.06
C ALA A 198 6.36 8.65 -20.13
N LEU A 199 7.18 7.82 -19.48
CA LEU A 199 8.25 8.29 -18.60
C LEU A 199 9.42 8.92 -19.35
N PHE A 200 9.73 8.42 -20.55
CA PHE A 200 10.73 9.04 -21.43
C PHE A 200 10.28 10.43 -21.88
N LEU A 201 9.04 10.55 -22.36
CA LEU A 201 8.44 11.84 -22.74
C LEU A 201 8.33 12.77 -21.54
N TRP A 202 7.89 12.26 -20.39
CA TRP A 202 7.82 13.04 -19.15
C TRP A 202 9.21 13.56 -18.76
N GLY A 203 10.23 12.71 -18.71
CA GLY A 203 11.60 13.13 -18.41
C GLY A 203 12.16 14.16 -19.39
N ARG A 204 11.80 14.08 -20.68
CA ARG A 204 12.25 15.03 -21.71
C ARG A 204 11.49 16.35 -21.69
N TYR A 205 10.17 16.32 -21.48
CA TYR A 205 9.29 17.48 -21.66
C TYR A 205 8.83 18.13 -20.35
N GLN A 206 9.00 17.50 -19.18
CA GLN A 206 8.54 18.05 -17.90
C GLN A 206 9.19 19.41 -17.59
N GLN A 207 10.50 19.57 -17.82
CA GLN A 207 11.19 20.85 -17.57
C GLN A 207 10.75 21.98 -18.50
N PRO A 208 10.75 21.83 -19.84
CA PRO A 208 10.29 22.89 -20.73
C PRO A 208 8.79 23.20 -20.56
N VAL A 209 7.95 22.20 -20.28
CA VAL A 209 6.52 22.42 -20.02
C VAL A 209 6.31 23.19 -18.71
N ARG A 210 7.02 22.85 -17.63
CA ARG A 210 6.97 23.60 -16.36
C ARG A 210 7.51 25.02 -16.51
N ALA A 211 8.60 25.21 -17.25
CA ALA A 211 9.15 26.53 -17.53
C ALA A 211 8.17 27.41 -18.31
N ARG A 212 7.54 26.87 -19.37
CA ARG A 212 6.48 27.57 -20.12
C ARG A 212 5.26 27.85 -19.24
N ALA A 213 4.81 26.89 -18.45
CA ALA A 213 3.68 27.05 -17.53
C ALA A 213 3.92 28.17 -16.51
N ASN A 214 5.14 28.26 -15.96
CA ASN A 214 5.52 29.28 -14.99
C ASN A 214 5.76 30.66 -15.64
N ALA A 215 6.04 30.71 -16.94
CA ALA A 215 6.16 31.95 -17.71
C ALA A 215 4.81 32.57 -18.11
N LEU A 216 3.69 31.82 -17.98
CA LEU A 216 2.36 32.33 -18.28
C LEU A 216 1.89 33.37 -17.24
N PRO A 217 1.02 34.32 -17.63
CA PRO A 217 0.40 35.27 -16.70
C PRO A 217 -0.34 34.56 -15.56
N ALA A 218 -0.34 35.16 -14.35
CA ALA A 218 -0.94 34.56 -13.15
C ALA A 218 -2.41 34.13 -13.32
N ARG A 219 -3.20 34.85 -14.13
CA ARG A 219 -4.59 34.51 -14.46
C ARG A 219 -4.70 33.21 -15.27
N GLN A 220 -3.79 33.01 -16.21
CA GLN A 220 -3.73 31.81 -17.07
C GLN A 220 -3.16 30.61 -16.32
N GLN A 221 -2.20 30.83 -15.41
CA GLN A 221 -1.74 29.79 -14.47
C GLN A 221 -2.87 29.29 -13.56
N ARG A 222 -3.71 30.20 -13.05
CA ARG A 222 -4.87 29.83 -12.23
C ARG A 222 -5.89 29.02 -13.02
N SER A 223 -6.19 29.42 -14.25
CA SER A 223 -7.09 28.67 -15.15
C SER A 223 -6.53 27.27 -15.47
N MET A 224 -5.23 27.15 -15.75
CA MET A 224 -4.60 25.87 -16.04
C MET A 224 -4.58 24.94 -14.82
N ARG A 225 -4.32 25.48 -13.62
CA ARG A 225 -4.43 24.72 -12.36
C ARG A 225 -5.87 24.26 -12.13
N LEU A 226 -6.86 25.12 -12.34
CA LEU A 226 -8.27 24.76 -12.24
C LEU A 226 -8.63 23.67 -13.26
N GLY A 227 -8.17 23.77 -14.50
CA GLY A 227 -8.37 22.73 -15.52
C GLY A 227 -7.76 21.38 -15.09
N LEU A 228 -6.55 21.38 -14.53
CA LEU A 228 -5.91 20.18 -13.97
C LEU A 228 -6.72 19.57 -12.82
N TRP A 229 -7.24 20.40 -11.90
CA TRP A 229 -8.12 19.93 -10.84
C TRP A 229 -9.42 19.34 -11.39
N VAL A 230 -10.02 19.96 -12.40
CA VAL A 230 -11.24 19.44 -13.05
C VAL A 230 -10.97 18.09 -13.71
N VAL A 231 -9.84 17.93 -14.42
CA VAL A 231 -9.45 16.65 -15.02
C VAL A 231 -9.21 15.59 -13.94
N ALA A 232 -8.55 15.95 -12.84
CA ALA A 232 -8.33 15.01 -11.72
C ALA A 232 -9.65 14.57 -11.07
N ILE A 233 -10.59 15.51 -10.85
CA ILE A 233 -11.92 15.21 -10.31
C ILE A 233 -12.68 14.29 -11.28
N LEU A 234 -12.68 14.62 -12.58
CA LEU A 234 -13.37 13.82 -13.59
C LEU A 234 -12.78 12.42 -13.69
N PHE A 235 -11.46 12.28 -13.55
CA PHE A 235 -10.79 10.99 -13.49
C PHE A 235 -11.26 10.16 -12.28
N VAL A 236 -11.26 10.75 -11.08
CA VAL A 236 -11.74 10.08 -9.85
C VAL A 236 -13.20 9.65 -9.98
N LEU A 237 -14.06 10.52 -10.54
CA LEU A 237 -15.47 10.21 -10.76
C LEU A 237 -15.68 9.11 -11.81
N ALA A 238 -14.77 8.96 -12.78
CA ALA A 238 -14.86 7.94 -13.82
C ALA A 238 -14.33 6.56 -13.37
N LEU A 239 -13.63 6.45 -12.24
CA LEU A 239 -13.04 5.19 -11.77
C LEU A 239 -14.03 4.02 -11.61
N PRO A 240 -15.28 4.20 -11.17
CA PRO A 240 -16.25 3.11 -11.07
C PRO A 240 -16.65 2.49 -12.42
N ALA A 241 -16.41 3.19 -13.53
CA ALA A 241 -16.69 2.70 -14.87
C ALA A 241 -15.77 1.53 -15.27
N LEU A 242 -14.71 1.26 -14.51
CA LEU A 242 -13.79 0.14 -14.73
C LEU A 242 -14.38 -1.23 -14.38
N GLY A 243 -15.54 -1.27 -13.70
CA GLY A 243 -16.25 -2.51 -13.35
C GLY A 243 -16.60 -2.64 -11.87
N THR A 244 -17.28 -3.73 -11.51
CA THR A 244 -17.80 -3.98 -10.14
C THR A 244 -16.69 -4.28 -9.14
N TYR A 245 -15.79 -5.22 -9.44
CA TYR A 245 -14.67 -5.56 -8.57
C TYR A 245 -13.73 -4.35 -8.28
N PRO A 246 -13.24 -3.59 -9.28
CA PRO A 246 -12.48 -2.37 -9.02
C PRO A 246 -13.23 -1.40 -8.10
N SER A 247 -14.54 -1.25 -8.29
CA SER A 247 -15.37 -0.39 -7.45
C SER A 247 -15.43 -0.87 -6.01
N GLU A 248 -15.50 -2.17 -5.75
CA GLU A 248 -15.43 -2.73 -4.39
C GLU A 248 -14.09 -2.42 -3.71
N VAL A 249 -12.99 -2.62 -4.43
CA VAL A 249 -11.65 -2.30 -3.93
C VAL A 249 -11.52 -0.80 -3.64
N LEU A 250 -12.06 0.05 -4.51
CA LEU A 250 -12.06 1.50 -4.35
C LEU A 250 -12.93 1.96 -3.17
N VAL A 251 -14.08 1.33 -2.93
CA VAL A 251 -14.92 1.57 -1.74
C VAL A 251 -14.14 1.25 -0.47
N ILE A 252 -13.51 0.06 -0.40
CA ILE A 252 -12.70 -0.33 0.76
C ILE A 252 -11.54 0.65 0.95
N THR A 253 -10.84 1.00 -0.12
CA THR A 253 -9.75 1.96 -0.10
C THR A 253 -10.23 3.33 0.41
N GLY A 254 -11.39 3.81 -0.04
CA GLY A 254 -11.99 5.05 0.45
C GLY A 254 -12.33 5.01 1.94
N ILE A 255 -12.79 3.87 2.46
CA ILE A 255 -13.01 3.68 3.90
C ILE A 255 -11.68 3.76 4.67
N PHE A 256 -10.61 3.13 4.18
CA PHE A 256 -9.28 3.25 4.77
C PHE A 256 -8.72 4.68 4.68
N VAL A 257 -9.00 5.42 3.61
CA VAL A 257 -8.65 6.85 3.49
C VAL A 257 -9.39 7.68 4.53
N LEU A 258 -10.69 7.44 4.76
CA LEU A 258 -11.46 8.10 5.81
C LEU A 258 -10.88 7.83 7.20
N MET A 259 -10.61 6.55 7.49
CA MET A 259 -9.97 6.16 8.75
C MET A 259 -8.61 6.82 8.91
N GLY A 260 -7.79 6.82 7.85
CA GLY A 260 -6.47 7.44 7.83
C GLY A 260 -6.52 8.95 8.02
N LEU A 261 -7.47 9.64 7.41
CA LEU A 261 -7.68 11.09 7.62
C LEU A 261 -8.01 11.40 9.08
N GLY A 262 -8.86 10.60 9.72
CA GLY A 262 -9.17 10.77 11.15
C GLY A 262 -8.00 10.41 12.06
N LEU A 263 -7.29 9.32 11.79
CA LEU A 263 -6.12 8.93 12.57
C LEU A 263 -4.96 9.92 12.41
N ASN A 264 -4.81 10.54 11.23
CA ASN A 264 -3.83 11.59 10.99
C ASN A 264 -4.10 12.85 11.83
N ILE A 265 -5.34 13.11 12.25
CA ILE A 265 -5.61 14.20 13.19
C ILE A 265 -5.04 13.86 14.58
N VAL A 266 -5.28 12.64 15.06
CA VAL A 266 -4.88 12.19 16.41
C VAL A 266 -3.36 11.96 16.48
N VAL A 267 -2.83 11.11 15.61
CA VAL A 267 -1.41 10.73 15.59
C VAL A 267 -0.58 11.79 14.87
N GLY A 268 -1.04 12.25 13.71
CA GLY A 268 -0.28 13.15 12.84
C GLY A 268 -0.22 14.58 13.35
N TYR A 269 -1.33 15.17 13.80
CA TYR A 269 -1.32 16.56 14.30
C TYR A 269 -1.09 16.65 15.80
N ALA A 270 -1.80 15.86 16.62
CA ALA A 270 -1.69 15.94 18.07
C ALA A 270 -0.56 15.07 18.69
N GLY A 271 0.04 14.15 17.93
CA GLY A 271 1.14 13.31 18.44
C GLY A 271 0.69 12.19 19.37
N LEU A 272 -0.60 11.85 19.39
CA LEU A 272 -1.18 10.84 20.29
C LEU A 272 -1.21 9.48 19.58
N LEU A 273 -0.40 8.52 20.02
CA LEU A 273 -0.36 7.19 19.41
C LEU A 273 -1.60 6.37 19.80
N ASP A 274 -2.52 6.19 18.84
CA ASP A 274 -3.77 5.45 19.03
C ASP A 274 -3.76 4.14 18.23
N LEU A 275 -3.43 3.04 18.91
CA LEU A 275 -3.49 1.68 18.35
C LEU A 275 -4.90 1.08 18.45
N GLY A 276 -5.74 1.66 19.31
CA GLY A 276 -7.13 1.29 19.53
C GLY A 276 -8.13 1.85 18.53
N TYR A 277 -7.67 2.53 17.48
CA TYR A 277 -8.51 3.33 16.59
C TYR A 277 -9.68 2.55 15.94
N VAL A 278 -9.51 1.23 15.75
CA VAL A 278 -10.57 0.31 15.29
C VAL A 278 -11.80 0.30 16.22
N ALA A 279 -11.67 0.66 17.50
CA ALA A 279 -12.76 0.73 18.45
C ALA A 279 -13.83 1.75 18.02
N PHE A 280 -13.41 2.94 17.59
CA PHE A 280 -14.32 3.99 17.15
C PHE A 280 -15.02 3.62 15.84
N PHE A 281 -14.29 2.93 14.97
CA PHE A 281 -14.81 2.35 13.74
C PHE A 281 -15.86 1.26 14.03
N ALA A 282 -15.58 0.38 14.99
CA ALA A 282 -16.53 -0.64 15.44
C ALA A 282 -17.79 -0.01 16.03
N ILE A 283 -17.66 0.98 16.90
CA ILE A 283 -18.81 1.69 17.51
C ILE A 283 -19.70 2.32 16.43
N GLY A 284 -19.12 3.05 15.47
CA GLY A 284 -19.89 3.62 14.37
C GLY A 284 -20.60 2.56 13.52
N ALA A 285 -19.92 1.45 13.25
CA ALA A 285 -20.47 0.32 12.50
C ALA A 285 -21.65 -0.35 13.24
N TYR A 286 -21.49 -0.62 14.53
CA TYR A 286 -22.53 -1.24 15.37
C TYR A 286 -23.73 -0.32 15.58
N VAL A 287 -23.52 0.98 15.85
CA VAL A 287 -24.62 1.93 15.99
C VAL A 287 -25.41 2.03 14.68
N MET A 288 -24.71 2.04 13.54
CA MET A 288 -25.35 1.99 12.23
C MET A 288 -26.20 0.72 12.05
N ALA A 289 -25.66 -0.44 12.43
CA ALA A 289 -26.37 -1.71 12.34
C ALA A 289 -27.60 -1.77 13.26
N ILE A 290 -27.46 -1.36 14.52
CA ILE A 290 -28.52 -1.36 15.54
C ILE A 290 -29.67 -0.44 15.13
N LEU A 291 -29.38 0.74 14.57
CA LEU A 291 -30.39 1.72 14.21
C LEU A 291 -31.10 1.45 12.88
N THR A 292 -30.57 0.55 12.04
CA THR A 292 -31.12 0.32 10.69
C THR A 292 -31.50 -1.12 10.39
N SER A 293 -30.93 -2.10 11.08
CA SER A 293 -31.25 -3.51 10.86
C SER A 293 -32.67 -3.83 11.35
N PRO A 294 -33.50 -4.49 10.52
CA PRO A 294 -34.81 -4.98 10.93
C PRO A 294 -34.76 -6.06 12.02
N GLU A 295 -33.61 -6.70 12.25
CA GLU A 295 -33.46 -7.75 13.26
C GLU A 295 -33.56 -7.22 14.69
N ILE A 296 -33.22 -5.94 14.90
CA ILE A 296 -33.19 -5.31 16.22
C ILE A 296 -34.36 -4.32 16.31
N THR A 297 -35.48 -4.80 16.85
CA THR A 297 -36.75 -4.06 16.97
C THR A 297 -36.80 -3.03 18.11
N TRP A 298 -35.71 -2.86 18.85
CA TRP A 298 -35.66 -1.99 20.03
C TRP A 298 -35.78 -0.50 19.72
N PHE A 299 -35.34 -0.07 18.53
CA PHE A 299 -35.42 1.33 18.11
C PHE A 299 -36.39 1.49 16.94
N PRO A 300 -37.41 2.37 17.05
CA PRO A 300 -38.45 2.56 16.03
C PRO A 300 -37.97 3.36 14.81
N PHE A 301 -36.66 3.58 14.65
CA PHE A 301 -36.09 4.20 13.46
C PHE A 301 -36.04 3.17 12.34
N SER A 302 -37.21 2.76 11.84
CA SER A 302 -37.30 1.96 10.63
C SER A 302 -36.74 2.74 9.44
N GLY A 303 -35.48 2.48 9.10
CA GLY A 303 -35.09 2.35 7.70
C GLY A 303 -34.64 3.62 6.97
N ASN A 304 -33.91 4.54 7.59
CA ASN A 304 -33.16 5.54 6.80
C ASN A 304 -31.69 5.68 7.22
N PHE A 305 -30.81 5.24 6.31
CA PHE A 305 -29.36 5.39 6.41
C PHE A 305 -28.92 6.80 6.82
N TRP A 306 -29.55 7.82 6.23
CA TRP A 306 -29.14 9.22 6.42
C TRP A 306 -29.43 9.75 7.81
N ILE A 307 -30.44 9.20 8.50
CA ILE A 307 -30.77 9.57 9.87
C ILE A 307 -29.84 8.86 10.85
N ALA A 308 -29.55 7.57 10.60
CA ALA A 308 -28.66 6.79 11.45
C ALA A 308 -27.19 7.27 11.39
N LEU A 309 -26.74 7.80 10.25
CA LEU A 309 -25.35 8.20 10.04
C LEU A 309 -24.87 9.29 11.04
N PRO A 310 -25.59 10.41 11.28
CA PRO A 310 -25.24 11.35 12.34
C PRO A 310 -25.14 10.73 13.73
N PHE A 311 -26.03 9.79 14.09
CA PHE A 311 -25.99 9.12 15.38
C PHE A 311 -24.77 8.19 15.51
N ALA A 312 -24.41 7.48 14.43
CA ALA A 312 -23.19 6.67 14.40
C ALA A 312 -21.93 7.52 14.61
N VAL A 313 -21.85 8.67 13.93
CA VAL A 313 -20.74 9.62 14.09
C VAL A 313 -20.72 10.20 15.51
N LEU A 314 -21.87 10.59 16.04
CA LEU A 314 -21.99 11.17 17.38
C LEU A 314 -21.62 10.16 18.46
N ALA A 315 -22.07 8.91 18.36
CA ALA A 315 -21.72 7.85 19.28
C ALA A 315 -20.21 7.55 19.27
N ALA A 316 -19.58 7.49 18.09
CA ALA A 316 -18.13 7.34 17.99
C ALA A 316 -17.39 8.56 18.59
N THR A 317 -17.88 9.78 18.33
CA THR A 317 -17.32 11.02 18.91
C THR A 317 -17.38 11.00 20.44
N LEU A 318 -18.53 10.62 21.01
CA LEU A 318 -18.69 10.48 22.46
C LEU A 318 -17.78 9.41 23.03
N ALA A 319 -17.66 8.26 22.37
CA ALA A 319 -16.72 7.21 22.77
C ALA A 319 -15.26 7.71 22.74
N GLY A 320 -14.90 8.52 21.75
CA GLY A 320 -13.59 9.18 21.67
C GLY A 320 -13.33 10.12 22.85
N VAL A 321 -14.33 10.92 23.25
CA VAL A 321 -14.22 11.78 24.43
C VAL A 321 -14.13 10.96 25.71
N ILE A 322 -14.97 9.93 25.86
CA ILE A 322 -14.99 9.04 27.02
C ILE A 322 -13.64 8.33 27.19
N LEU A 323 -13.07 7.81 26.10
CA LEU A 323 -11.73 7.24 26.10
C LEU A 323 -10.66 8.30 26.39
N GLY A 324 -10.83 9.50 25.85
CA GLY A 324 -9.87 10.58 26.02
C GLY A 324 -9.65 10.93 27.48
N ILE A 325 -10.69 10.88 28.33
CA ILE A 325 -10.65 11.25 29.76
C ILE A 325 -9.63 10.43 30.59
N PRO A 326 -9.69 9.09 30.67
CA PRO A 326 -8.70 8.31 31.41
C PRO A 326 -7.30 8.41 30.82
N VAL A 327 -7.22 8.78 29.54
CA VAL A 327 -6.00 8.78 28.76
C VAL A 327 -5.21 10.10 28.84
N LEU A 328 -5.80 11.16 29.39
CA LEU A 328 -5.21 12.51 29.47
C LEU A 328 -3.83 12.57 30.12
N ASN A 329 -3.58 11.71 31.12
CA ASN A 329 -2.34 11.69 31.89
C ASN A 329 -1.26 10.75 31.33
N MET A 330 -1.54 10.03 30.24
CA MET A 330 -0.62 9.07 29.66
C MET A 330 0.13 9.66 28.46
N ARG A 331 1.39 9.24 28.30
CA ARG A 331 2.30 9.72 27.25
C ARG A 331 2.88 8.54 26.47
N GLY A 332 3.16 8.78 25.19
CA GLY A 332 3.89 7.85 24.32
C GLY A 332 3.33 6.43 24.31
N ASP A 333 4.16 5.47 24.70
CA ASP A 333 3.83 4.05 24.62
C ASP A 333 2.72 3.63 25.60
N TYR A 334 2.60 4.27 26.76
CA TYR A 334 1.53 3.98 27.72
C TYR A 334 0.15 4.31 27.15
N LEU A 335 0.06 5.43 26.43
CA LEU A 335 -1.14 5.84 25.71
C LEU A 335 -1.52 4.79 24.65
N ALA A 336 -0.55 4.25 23.93
CA ALA A 336 -0.78 3.22 22.91
C ALA A 336 -1.29 1.91 23.50
N ILE A 337 -0.76 1.49 24.65
CA ILE A 337 -1.19 0.28 25.35
C ILE A 337 -2.66 0.40 25.82
N VAL A 338 -3.05 1.55 26.38
CA VAL A 338 -4.42 1.72 26.86
C VAL A 338 -5.43 1.83 25.73
N THR A 339 -5.09 2.52 24.64
CA THR A 339 -5.96 2.57 23.46
C THR A 339 -6.15 1.16 22.87
N LEU A 340 -5.09 0.37 22.75
CA LEU A 340 -5.17 -1.04 22.37
C LEU A 340 -6.14 -1.81 23.28
N GLY A 341 -5.95 -1.69 24.59
CA GLY A 341 -6.82 -2.34 25.58
C GLY A 341 -8.29 -1.97 25.39
N PHE A 342 -8.59 -0.70 25.14
CA PHE A 342 -9.97 -0.28 24.84
C PHE A 342 -10.52 -0.90 23.56
N GLY A 343 -9.73 -0.98 22.48
CA GLY A 343 -10.15 -1.64 21.26
C GLY A 343 -10.49 -3.12 21.46
N GLU A 344 -9.68 -3.82 22.25
CA GLU A 344 -9.96 -5.20 22.65
C GLU A 344 -11.19 -5.32 23.55
N ILE A 345 -11.39 -4.38 24.49
CA ILE A 345 -12.61 -4.33 25.33
C ILE A 345 -13.85 -4.20 24.45
N ILE A 346 -13.89 -3.25 23.50
CA ILE A 346 -15.04 -3.08 22.61
C ILE A 346 -15.31 -4.35 21.80
N ARG A 347 -14.26 -5.03 21.31
CA ARG A 347 -14.40 -6.30 20.59
C ARG A 347 -14.96 -7.40 21.47
N LEU A 348 -14.47 -7.55 22.71
CA LEU A 348 -14.94 -8.55 23.67
C LEU A 348 -16.37 -8.27 24.13
N VAL A 349 -16.73 -7.01 24.34
CA VAL A 349 -18.11 -6.58 24.64
C VAL A 349 -19.05 -6.94 23.49
N ALA A 350 -18.64 -6.71 22.24
CA ALA A 350 -19.41 -7.10 21.06
C ALA A 350 -19.56 -8.63 20.91
N LEU A 351 -18.58 -9.41 21.38
CA LEU A 351 -18.64 -10.87 21.42
C LEU A 351 -19.47 -11.42 22.59
N SER A 352 -19.73 -10.61 23.61
CA SER A 352 -20.31 -11.08 24.88
C SER A 352 -21.76 -11.51 24.71
N ASP A 353 -22.09 -12.70 25.22
CA ASP A 353 -23.46 -13.24 25.19
C ASP A 353 -24.45 -12.40 26.00
N TRP A 354 -23.98 -11.62 26.98
CA TRP A 354 -24.81 -10.71 27.77
C TRP A 354 -25.46 -9.60 26.92
N LEU A 355 -24.76 -9.10 25.88
CA LEU A 355 -25.31 -8.09 24.96
C LEU A 355 -25.92 -8.70 23.69
N LYS A 356 -26.05 -10.02 23.61
CA LYS A 356 -26.61 -10.70 22.44
C LYS A 356 -27.97 -10.16 21.98
N PRO A 357 -28.92 -9.78 22.85
CA PRO A 357 -30.19 -9.21 22.42
C PRO A 357 -30.10 -7.82 21.81
N LEU A 358 -29.03 -7.06 22.10
CA LEU A 358 -28.84 -5.69 21.63
C LEU A 358 -27.85 -5.58 20.46
N ILE A 359 -26.84 -6.46 20.41
CA ILE A 359 -25.67 -6.34 19.53
C ILE A 359 -25.48 -7.61 18.66
N GLY A 360 -26.30 -8.65 18.86
CA GLY A 360 -26.23 -9.92 18.12
C GLY A 360 -25.15 -10.90 18.61
N GLY A 361 -24.21 -10.44 19.45
CA GLY A 361 -23.14 -11.27 20.03
C GLY A 361 -22.20 -11.81 18.95
N SER A 362 -21.81 -13.09 19.08
CA SER A 362 -20.94 -13.77 18.10
C SER A 362 -21.54 -13.87 16.70
N ASN A 363 -22.87 -13.90 16.58
CA ASN A 363 -23.57 -13.95 15.30
C ASN A 363 -23.56 -12.62 14.55
N GLY A 364 -23.21 -11.52 15.22
CA GLY A 364 -23.26 -10.20 14.63
C GLY A 364 -24.68 -9.72 14.30
N ILE A 365 -24.76 -8.65 13.51
CA ILE A 365 -26.03 -8.05 13.06
C ILE A 365 -26.07 -8.12 11.54
N THR A 366 -27.16 -8.66 10.97
CA THR A 366 -27.31 -8.80 9.52
C THR A 366 -28.44 -7.92 8.97
N GLN A 367 -28.67 -7.98 7.65
CA GLN A 367 -29.75 -7.24 6.97
C GLN A 367 -29.68 -5.71 7.14
N ILE A 368 -28.47 -5.15 7.17
CA ILE A 368 -28.28 -3.70 7.22
C ILE A 368 -28.69 -3.13 5.86
N PRO A 369 -29.73 -2.27 5.79
CA PRO A 369 -30.23 -1.76 4.53
C PRO A 369 -29.21 -0.83 3.88
N LYS A 370 -29.15 -0.88 2.55
CA LYS A 370 -28.29 -0.01 1.77
C LYS A 370 -28.87 1.41 1.67
N PRO A 371 -28.05 2.46 1.53
CA PRO A 371 -28.52 3.82 1.43
C PRO A 371 -29.50 4.01 0.26
N VAL A 372 -30.57 4.76 0.50
CA VAL A 372 -31.53 5.19 -0.52
C VAL A 372 -31.50 6.71 -0.58
N VAL A 373 -31.36 7.30 -1.76
CA VAL A 373 -31.42 8.77 -1.95
C VAL A 373 -32.51 9.06 -2.96
N PHE A 374 -33.51 9.84 -2.58
CA PHE A 374 -34.64 10.23 -3.44
C PHE A 374 -35.29 9.05 -4.20
N GLY A 375 -35.42 7.88 -3.55
CA GLY A 375 -36.00 6.67 -4.15
C GLY A 375 -35.04 5.78 -4.94
N PHE A 376 -33.78 6.20 -5.15
CA PHE A 376 -32.75 5.36 -5.78
C PHE A 376 -31.94 4.60 -4.74
N SER A 377 -31.94 3.27 -4.83
CA SER A 377 -31.11 2.38 -4.01
C SER A 377 -29.64 2.42 -4.44
N PHE A 378 -28.75 2.60 -3.48
CA PHE A 378 -27.29 2.49 -3.64
C PHE A 378 -26.86 1.06 -3.35
N ASP A 379 -27.38 0.15 -4.17
CA ASP A 379 -27.19 -1.29 -4.04
C ASP A 379 -25.86 -1.79 -4.62
N ASN A 380 -25.38 -1.15 -5.67
CA ASN A 380 -24.16 -1.55 -6.35
C ASN A 380 -22.90 -0.90 -5.74
N PRO A 381 -21.75 -1.61 -5.72
CA PRO A 381 -20.47 -1.06 -5.26
C PRO A 381 -20.08 0.24 -5.98
N GLN A 382 -20.40 0.34 -7.27
CA GLN A 382 -20.20 1.55 -8.08
C GLN A 382 -20.95 2.77 -7.54
N LYS A 383 -22.17 2.56 -7.04
CA LYS A 383 -22.99 3.64 -6.46
C LYS A 383 -22.47 4.00 -5.07
N LEU A 384 -22.17 3.00 -4.23
CA LEU A 384 -21.59 3.20 -2.90
C LEU A 384 -20.27 3.96 -2.93
N TYR A 385 -19.46 3.75 -3.97
CA TYR A 385 -18.22 4.50 -4.18
C TYR A 385 -18.43 6.02 -4.12
N TYR A 386 -19.48 6.55 -4.75
CA TYR A 386 -19.73 7.99 -4.75
C TYR A 386 -20.03 8.52 -3.34
N ILE A 387 -20.76 7.76 -2.51
CA ILE A 387 -21.03 8.14 -1.12
C ILE A 387 -19.72 8.18 -0.31
N VAL A 388 -18.87 7.16 -0.48
CA VAL A 388 -17.57 7.10 0.20
C VAL A 388 -16.66 8.24 -0.25
N VAL A 389 -16.60 8.54 -1.55
CA VAL A 389 -15.82 9.67 -2.08
C VAL A 389 -16.32 11.00 -1.52
N ILE A 390 -17.63 11.22 -1.47
CA ILE A 390 -18.21 12.41 -0.85
C ILE A 390 -17.78 12.49 0.62
N GLY A 391 -17.86 11.37 1.35
CA GLY A 391 -17.33 11.26 2.71
C GLY A 391 -15.86 11.66 2.80
N CYS A 392 -14.99 11.12 1.94
CA CYS A 392 -13.57 11.45 1.89
C CYS A 392 -13.33 12.94 1.63
N VAL A 393 -14.08 13.54 0.70
CA VAL A 393 -13.96 14.96 0.36
C VAL A 393 -14.37 15.83 1.55
N ILE A 394 -15.47 15.50 2.22
CA ILE A 394 -15.92 16.19 3.44
C ILE A 394 -14.88 16.04 4.55
N ALA A 395 -14.38 14.83 4.78
CA ALA A 395 -13.36 14.56 5.79
C ALA A 395 -12.06 15.31 5.50
N ALA A 396 -11.59 15.32 4.25
CA ALA A 396 -10.41 16.06 3.82
C ALA A 396 -10.60 17.57 3.96
N PHE A 397 -11.79 18.08 3.62
CA PHE A 397 -12.14 19.49 3.84
C PHE A 397 -12.10 19.85 5.32
N ILE A 398 -12.70 19.02 6.19
CA ILE A 398 -12.69 19.22 7.65
C ILE A 398 -11.24 19.17 8.17
N ALA A 399 -10.47 18.14 7.82
CA ALA A 399 -9.10 17.97 8.27
C ALA A 399 -8.19 19.13 7.85
N THR A 400 -8.30 19.59 6.60
CA THR A 400 -7.53 20.76 6.12
C THR A 400 -7.94 22.05 6.82
N ARG A 401 -9.24 22.28 7.05
CA ARG A 401 -9.70 23.44 7.81
C ARG A 401 -9.24 23.39 9.27
N LEU A 402 -9.25 22.21 9.89
CA LEU A 402 -8.76 22.01 11.26
C LEU A 402 -7.26 22.27 11.37
N LYS A 403 -6.45 21.76 10.43
CA LYS A 403 -5.00 21.98 10.37
C LYS A 403 -4.62 23.46 10.44
N TYR A 404 -5.29 24.31 9.66
CA TYR A 404 -5.01 25.76 9.62
C TYR A 404 -5.75 26.57 10.71
N SER A 405 -6.60 25.93 11.51
CA SER A 405 -7.32 26.58 12.60
C SER A 405 -6.44 26.76 13.85
N ARG A 406 -6.96 27.49 14.86
CA ARG A 406 -6.29 27.61 16.17
C ARG A 406 -6.13 26.25 16.85
N LEU A 407 -7.12 25.37 16.72
CA LEU A 407 -7.10 24.03 17.30
C LEU A 407 -5.97 23.17 16.72
N GLY A 408 -5.82 23.18 15.39
CA GLY A 408 -4.72 22.48 14.72
C GLY A 408 -3.35 23.00 15.12
N ARG A 409 -3.19 24.33 15.28
CA ARG A 409 -1.94 24.92 15.78
C ARG A 409 -1.62 24.51 17.21
N ASN A 410 -2.63 24.43 18.08
CA ASN A 410 -2.45 23.94 19.44
C ASN A 410 -2.02 22.47 19.45
N TRP A 411 -2.62 21.61 18.60
CA TRP A 411 -2.21 20.21 18.48
C TRP A 411 -0.76 20.07 18.04
N MET A 412 -0.35 20.83 17.02
CA MET A 412 1.05 20.83 16.58
C MET A 412 1.99 21.29 17.70
N ALA A 413 1.63 22.31 18.48
CA ALA A 413 2.44 22.75 19.63
C ALA A 413 2.55 21.65 20.71
N ILE A 414 1.45 20.98 21.04
CA ILE A 414 1.43 19.86 22.02
C ILE A 414 2.29 18.69 21.53
N ARG A 415 2.27 18.40 20.22
CA ARG A 415 3.06 17.33 19.62
C ARG A 415 4.57 17.60 19.71
N GLU A 416 5.00 18.86 19.59
CA GLU A 416 6.42 19.24 19.70
C GLU A 416 6.91 19.15 21.15
N ASP A 417 6.20 19.81 22.08
CA ASP A 417 6.51 19.76 23.51
C ASP A 417 5.26 20.12 24.34
N GLU A 418 4.75 19.14 25.09
CA GLU A 418 3.54 19.29 25.90
C GLU A 418 3.74 20.27 27.07
N ASP A 419 4.92 20.26 27.71
CA ASP A 419 5.20 21.06 28.90
C ASP A 419 5.41 22.54 28.50
N VAL A 420 6.07 22.78 27.35
CA VAL A 420 6.19 24.13 26.77
C VAL A 420 4.83 24.63 26.28
N ALA A 421 4.03 23.79 25.62
CA ALA A 421 2.67 24.17 25.19
C ALA A 421 1.81 24.61 26.39
N GLN A 422 1.90 23.90 27.51
CA GLN A 422 1.20 24.25 28.74
C GLN A 422 1.70 25.58 29.35
N ALA A 423 3.01 25.81 29.36
CA ALA A 423 3.60 27.08 29.82
C ALA A 423 3.15 28.27 28.96
N MET A 424 2.88 28.04 27.68
CA MET A 424 2.32 29.03 26.74
C MET A 424 0.80 29.24 26.88
N GLY A 425 0.15 28.61 27.87
CA GLY A 425 -1.27 28.77 28.17
C GLY A 425 -2.21 27.88 27.35
N ILE A 426 -1.71 26.83 26.70
CA ILE A 426 -2.55 25.88 25.96
C ILE A 426 -3.17 24.86 26.93
N ASP A 427 -4.49 24.77 26.95
CA ASP A 427 -5.22 23.75 27.73
C ASP A 427 -5.06 22.36 27.11
N LEU A 428 -4.16 21.56 27.66
CA LEU A 428 -3.84 20.21 27.17
C LEU A 428 -5.07 19.31 27.14
N VAL A 429 -5.90 19.35 28.17
CA VAL A 429 -7.06 18.45 28.33
C VAL A 429 -8.06 18.69 27.21
N ARG A 430 -8.50 19.94 27.05
CA ARG A 430 -9.48 20.27 26.01
C ARG A 430 -8.94 19.98 24.62
N ASN A 431 -7.67 20.29 24.35
CA ASN A 431 -7.09 20.04 23.03
C ASN A 431 -6.94 18.54 22.74
N LYS A 432 -6.47 17.72 23.69
CA LYS A 432 -6.38 16.25 23.53
C LYS A 432 -7.76 15.62 23.32
N LEU A 433 -8.77 16.01 24.12
CA LEU A 433 -10.15 15.51 23.95
C LEU A 433 -10.73 15.87 22.57
N MET A 434 -10.49 17.09 22.08
CA MET A 434 -10.94 17.50 20.75
C MET A 434 -10.24 16.72 19.63
N ALA A 435 -8.97 16.35 19.82
CA ALA A 435 -8.25 15.50 18.85
C ALA A 435 -8.92 14.12 18.78
N PHE A 436 -9.15 13.47 19.91
CA PHE A 436 -9.86 12.18 19.97
C PHE A 436 -11.29 12.27 19.42
N ALA A 437 -12.04 13.31 19.79
CA ALA A 437 -13.41 13.51 19.30
C ALA A 437 -13.47 13.61 17.77
N THR A 438 -12.59 14.43 17.17
CA THR A 438 -12.57 14.65 15.71
C THR A 438 -12.05 13.43 14.94
N GLY A 439 -11.03 12.74 15.46
CA GLY A 439 -10.56 11.48 14.90
C GLY A 439 -11.62 10.39 14.97
N ALA A 440 -12.23 10.20 16.14
CA ALA A 440 -13.28 9.21 16.37
C ALA A 440 -14.54 9.48 15.53
N ALA A 441 -14.90 10.75 15.30
CA ALA A 441 -16.00 11.12 14.41
C ALA A 441 -15.78 10.61 12.98
N LEU A 442 -14.59 10.81 12.43
CA LEU A 442 -14.22 10.35 11.09
C LEU A 442 -14.10 8.82 11.02
N SER A 443 -13.58 8.19 12.07
CA SER A 443 -13.55 6.72 12.21
C SER A 443 -14.96 6.13 12.26
N GLY A 444 -15.87 6.74 13.03
CA GLY A 444 -17.27 6.33 13.14
C GLY A 444 -18.04 6.47 11.82
N LEU A 445 -17.77 7.54 11.07
CA LEU A 445 -18.31 7.71 9.71
C LEU A 445 -17.82 6.59 8.77
N ALA A 446 -16.53 6.23 8.84
CA ALA A 446 -15.99 5.11 8.09
C ALA A 446 -16.64 3.77 8.50
N GLY A 447 -16.90 3.58 9.80
CA GLY A 447 -17.58 2.41 10.36
C GLY A 447 -19.02 2.26 9.86
N ALA A 448 -19.77 3.36 9.86
CA ALA A 448 -21.14 3.38 9.34
C ALA A 448 -21.19 3.04 7.83
N LEU A 449 -20.24 3.55 7.05
CA LEU A 449 -20.14 3.21 5.62
C LEU A 449 -19.73 1.75 5.41
N PHE A 450 -18.81 1.24 6.24
CA PHE A 450 -18.40 -0.17 6.20
C PHE A 450 -19.54 -1.13 6.51
N ALA A 451 -20.37 -0.81 7.52
CA ALA A 451 -21.58 -1.53 7.87
C ALA A 451 -22.48 -1.76 6.65
N THR A 452 -22.76 -0.68 5.92
CA THR A 452 -23.64 -0.73 4.76
C THR A 452 -23.03 -1.39 3.53
N LYS A 453 -21.70 -1.32 3.40
CA LYS A 453 -20.99 -2.04 2.35
C LYS A 453 -21.12 -3.55 2.54
N LEU A 454 -20.95 -4.04 3.77
CA LEU A 454 -20.98 -5.48 4.04
C LEU A 454 -22.39 -6.03 4.25
N THR A 455 -23.39 -5.18 4.49
CA THR A 455 -24.79 -5.54 4.85
C THR A 455 -24.93 -6.38 6.12
N SER A 456 -23.81 -6.84 6.68
CA SER A 456 -23.71 -7.61 7.92
C SER A 456 -22.40 -7.23 8.60
N ILE A 457 -22.42 -7.21 9.94
CA ILE A 457 -21.25 -6.89 10.75
C ILE A 457 -21.03 -8.00 11.77
N TYR A 458 -19.77 -8.42 11.89
CA TYR A 458 -19.33 -9.41 12.87
C TYR A 458 -18.23 -8.84 13.77
N PRO A 459 -18.15 -9.22 15.05
CA PRO A 459 -17.11 -8.73 15.95
C PRO A 459 -15.68 -9.01 15.46
N HIS A 460 -15.48 -10.11 14.74
CA HIS A 460 -14.17 -10.51 14.20
C HIS A 460 -13.67 -9.57 13.08
N SER A 461 -14.55 -8.78 12.46
CA SER A 461 -14.16 -7.78 11.46
C SER A 461 -13.40 -6.59 12.06
N PHE A 462 -13.42 -6.43 13.39
CA PHE A 462 -12.79 -5.32 14.11
C PHE A 462 -11.57 -5.79 14.89
N ASN A 463 -10.54 -6.20 14.17
CA ASN A 463 -9.29 -6.66 14.77
C ASN A 463 -8.24 -5.53 14.87
N LEU A 464 -7.24 -5.74 15.72
CA LEU A 464 -6.09 -4.84 15.86
C LEU A 464 -5.34 -4.62 14.53
N LEU A 465 -5.27 -5.64 13.68
CA LEU A 465 -4.62 -5.56 12.37
C LEU A 465 -5.23 -4.45 11.49
N VAL A 466 -6.53 -4.18 11.59
CA VAL A 466 -7.16 -3.05 10.89
C VAL A 466 -6.56 -1.72 11.36
N SER A 467 -6.42 -1.50 12.67
CA SER A 467 -5.75 -0.29 13.20
C SER A 467 -4.32 -0.15 12.69
N ILE A 468 -3.55 -1.24 12.73
CA ILE A 468 -2.14 -1.24 12.26
C ILE A 468 -2.08 -0.90 10.76
N ASN A 469 -2.98 -1.45 9.95
CA ASN A 469 -3.03 -1.15 8.53
C ASN A 469 -3.36 0.33 8.28
N VAL A 470 -4.29 0.92 9.04
CA VAL A 470 -4.60 2.35 8.94
C VAL A 470 -3.41 3.20 9.37
N LEU A 471 -2.69 2.81 10.42
CA LEU A 471 -1.45 3.46 10.83
C LEU A 471 -0.38 3.39 9.73
N ALA A 472 -0.22 2.23 9.08
CA ALA A 472 0.70 2.07 7.96
C ALA A 472 0.36 2.99 6.78
N VAL A 473 -0.94 3.16 6.46
CA VAL A 473 -1.39 4.08 5.41
C VAL A 473 -0.94 5.51 5.69
N ILE A 474 -1.07 6.00 6.93
CA ILE A 474 -0.68 7.38 7.27
C ILE A 474 0.85 7.55 7.37
N ILE A 475 1.58 6.52 7.81
CA ILE A 475 3.05 6.55 7.83
C ILE A 475 3.61 6.65 6.41
N VAL A 476 3.12 5.82 5.51
CA VAL A 476 3.54 5.82 4.09
C VAL A 476 3.07 7.11 3.38
N GLY A 477 1.87 7.58 3.70
CA GLY A 477 1.32 8.83 3.14
C GLY A 477 1.99 10.11 3.64
N GLY A 478 2.68 10.05 4.78
CA GLY A 478 3.34 11.19 5.43
C GLY A 478 2.54 11.71 6.63
N LEU A 479 2.99 11.35 7.84
CA LEU A 479 2.37 11.76 9.10
C LEU A 479 2.35 13.28 9.28
N GLY A 480 1.15 13.84 9.50
CA GLY A 480 0.96 15.27 9.72
C GLY A 480 1.16 16.15 8.48
N SER A 481 1.15 15.56 7.28
CA SER A 481 1.31 16.30 6.01
C SER A 481 0.08 17.10 5.59
#